data_AF-A0A1Q4ATS0-F1
#
_entry.id   AF-A0A1Q4ATS0-F1
#
_cell.length_a   1.000
_cell.length_b   1.000
_cell.length_c   1.000
_cell.angle_alpha   90.00
_cell.angle_beta   90.00
_cell.angle_gamma   90.00
#
_symmetry.space_group_name_H-M   'P 1'
#
loop_
_entity.id
_entity.type
_entity.pdbx_description
1 polymer ?
#
loop_
_entity_poly.entity_id
_entity_poly.type
_entity_poly.pdbx_seq_one_letter_code
_entity_poly.pdbx_strand_id
1 'polypeptide(L)'
;MIHAALQQGGRLVDSARRSPRRALVAGVGTALVALTVVGFIAVPKGPTNAEVVADYIEANAQSLTVSPLAAAPTIAPRDAYSATPGIDSLKASGTNYDFAKLVMLYAGWPQSENNITVFTRWMRQENGVDDWWNRNNPLNNGWGSGGGGGTGTYDSLDIAAQNAAEALLQNGGYAEIAAAFASSAEPSVTENAIWNSPWASGHYAYGGHWSYTEVPVVKSPDGTW
;
A
#
# COMPACT_ATOMS: atom_id res chain seq x y z
N MET A 1 2.48 76.22 28.21
CA MET A 1 2.04 75.67 26.91
C MET A 1 3.12 76.00 25.89
N ILE A 2 3.78 75.14 25.14
CA ILE A 2 3.76 73.69 24.84
C ILE A 2 5.17 73.40 24.27
N HIS A 3 5.83 72.35 24.79
CA HIS A 3 6.63 71.28 24.13
C HIS A 3 7.41 71.56 22.82
N ALA A 4 8.49 70.88 22.43
CA ALA A 4 9.35 69.78 22.93
C ALA A 4 10.46 69.63 21.84
N ALA A 5 11.74 69.47 22.19
CA ALA A 5 12.51 68.21 22.22
C ALA A 5 13.16 67.74 20.89
N LEU A 6 14.50 67.63 21.00
CA LEU A 6 15.39 66.50 20.67
C LEU A 6 15.97 66.24 19.26
N GLN A 7 17.29 66.01 19.36
CA GLN A 7 18.21 65.13 18.62
C GLN A 7 18.84 65.60 17.29
N GLN A 8 20.14 65.89 17.37
CA GLN A 8 21.10 65.89 16.26
C GLN A 8 22.19 64.83 16.52
N GLY A 9 22.53 64.07 15.49
CA GLY A 9 23.71 63.20 15.44
C GLY A 9 24.88 63.86 14.70
N GLY A 10 26.04 63.18 14.70
CA GLY A 10 27.13 63.52 13.77
C GLY A 10 28.56 63.21 14.24
N ARG A 11 29.06 62.07 13.75
CA ARG A 11 30.47 61.63 13.49
C ARG A 11 31.65 62.58 13.82
N LEU A 12 32.69 62.02 14.44
CA LEU A 12 34.11 62.44 14.30
C LEU A 12 34.98 61.16 14.27
N VAL A 13 35.67 60.84 13.16
CA VAL A 13 37.01 61.25 12.70
C VAL A 13 38.13 60.34 13.21
N ASP A 14 38.85 59.82 12.23
CA ASP A 14 39.89 58.81 12.28
C ASP A 14 41.30 59.40 12.46
N SER A 15 42.26 58.49 12.71
CA SER A 15 43.70 58.54 12.41
C SER A 15 44.74 59.10 13.42
N ALA A 16 45.32 58.13 14.17
CA ALA A 16 46.73 57.68 14.14
C ALA A 16 47.91 58.57 14.61
N ARG A 17 48.65 58.11 15.65
CA ARG A 17 49.99 57.44 15.55
C ARG A 17 50.81 57.45 16.88
N ARG A 18 51.35 56.25 17.19
CA ARG A 18 52.70 55.89 17.71
C ARG A 18 53.17 56.37 19.11
N SER A 19 53.45 55.40 20.00
CA SER A 19 54.81 55.05 20.48
C SER A 19 54.79 53.75 21.31
N PRO A 20 55.85 52.90 21.30
CA PRO A 20 55.91 51.71 22.14
C PRO A 20 56.50 52.03 23.53
N ARG A 21 55.69 51.72 24.55
CA ARG A 21 55.96 51.79 26.00
C ARG A 21 56.93 50.68 26.42
N ARG A 22 58.04 51.03 27.09
CA ARG A 22 58.23 51.08 28.56
C ARG A 22 58.16 49.72 29.26
N ALA A 23 59.26 49.45 29.97
CA ALA A 23 59.52 48.39 30.94
C ALA A 23 58.58 48.38 32.16
N LEU A 24 58.33 47.18 32.74
CA LEU A 24 58.35 46.84 34.17
C LEU A 24 57.96 45.33 34.31
N VAL A 25 58.86 44.42 34.73
CA VAL A 25 59.11 43.90 36.10
C VAL A 25 58.17 42.77 36.58
N ALA A 26 58.79 41.60 36.77
CA ALA A 26 58.60 40.50 37.75
C ALA A 26 57.31 39.65 37.81
N GLY A 27 57.48 38.31 37.72
CA GLY A 27 56.50 37.30 38.16
C GLY A 27 56.80 35.84 37.74
N VAL A 28 57.43 35.07 38.65
CA VAL A 28 57.33 33.62 38.97
C VAL A 28 56.81 32.60 37.91
N GLY A 29 57.58 31.52 37.67
CA GLY A 29 57.04 30.14 37.54
C GLY A 29 57.43 29.32 36.29
N THR A 30 58.08 28.15 36.49
CA THR A 30 57.99 26.85 35.76
C THR A 30 59.16 25.95 36.20
N ALA A 31 59.03 24.92 37.06
CA ALA A 31 58.34 23.62 36.96
C ALA A 31 59.14 22.48 36.28
N LEU A 32 59.38 21.41 37.07
CA LEU A 32 59.37 19.98 36.71
C LEU A 32 60.51 19.36 35.86
N VAL A 33 61.47 18.69 36.52
CA VAL A 33 62.10 17.44 35.99
C VAL A 33 62.32 16.45 37.14
N ALA A 34 61.35 15.55 37.34
CA ALA A 34 61.54 14.22 37.91
C ALA A 34 60.29 13.39 37.56
N LEU A 35 60.18 13.04 36.27
CA LEU A 35 59.07 12.25 35.75
C LEU A 35 59.25 10.78 36.19
N THR A 36 58.31 10.37 37.02
CA THR A 36 57.88 9.02 37.39
C THR A 36 58.06 7.96 36.28
N VAL A 37 58.76 6.87 36.60
CA VAL A 37 58.63 5.58 35.90
C VAL A 37 57.29 4.97 36.33
N VAL A 38 56.23 5.19 35.55
CA VAL A 38 55.01 4.39 35.67
C VAL A 38 55.21 3.16 34.79
N GLY A 39 55.40 2.00 35.42
CA GLY A 39 55.36 0.72 34.73
C GLY A 39 54.01 0.56 34.04
N PHE A 40 54.03 0.19 32.76
CA PHE A 40 52.84 -0.26 32.04
C PHE A 40 52.33 -1.55 32.70
N ILE A 41 51.44 -1.43 33.68
CA ILE A 41 50.56 -2.53 34.06
C ILE A 41 49.64 -2.72 32.86
N ALA A 42 49.84 -3.79 32.09
CA ALA A 42 48.94 -4.18 31.03
C ALA A 42 47.55 -4.36 31.67
N VAL A 43 46.62 -3.47 31.34
CA VAL A 43 45.21 -3.62 31.74
C VAL A 43 44.74 -4.95 31.13
N PRO A 44 44.21 -5.90 31.93
CA PRO A 44 43.70 -7.15 31.39
C PRO A 44 42.71 -6.84 30.26
N LYS A 45 42.86 -7.49 29.11
CA LYS A 45 41.91 -7.37 28.01
C LYS A 45 40.55 -7.81 28.55
N GLY A 46 39.59 -6.87 28.62
CA GLY A 46 38.22 -7.20 29.00
C GLY A 46 37.58 -8.17 28.00
N PRO A 47 36.47 -8.82 28.39
CA PRO A 47 35.78 -9.73 27.50
C PRO A 47 35.38 -9.01 26.21
N THR A 48 35.56 -9.71 25.11
CA THR A 48 35.12 -9.26 23.79
C THR A 48 33.59 -9.29 23.72
N ASN A 49 33.01 -8.52 22.79
CA ASN A 49 31.55 -8.52 22.58
C ASN A 49 31.01 -9.93 22.25
N ALA A 50 31.81 -10.78 21.60
CA ALA A 50 31.43 -12.16 21.29
C ALA A 50 31.30 -13.02 22.56
N GLU A 51 32.22 -12.86 23.51
CA GLU A 51 32.18 -13.56 24.81
C GLU A 51 30.99 -13.07 25.65
N VAL A 52 30.74 -11.76 25.69
CA VAL A 52 29.57 -11.19 26.39
C VAL A 52 28.24 -11.73 25.82
N VAL A 53 28.14 -11.89 24.50
CA VAL A 53 26.94 -12.44 23.85
C VAL A 53 26.80 -13.93 24.12
N ALA A 54 27.89 -14.70 24.08
CA ALA A 54 27.86 -16.12 24.39
C ALA A 54 27.41 -16.37 25.84
N ASP A 55 27.98 -15.64 26.80
CA ASP A 55 27.61 -15.72 28.21
C ASP A 55 26.14 -15.32 28.43
N TYR A 56 25.66 -14.30 27.72
CA TYR A 56 24.25 -13.89 27.79
C TYR A 56 23.32 -14.97 27.23
N ILE A 57 23.66 -15.60 26.11
CA ILE A 57 22.88 -16.69 25.53
C ILE A 57 22.85 -17.87 26.48
N GLU A 58 23.96 -18.25 27.07
CA GLU A 58 24.04 -19.38 28.01
C GLU A 58 23.25 -19.09 29.31
N ALA A 59 23.40 -17.89 29.86
CA ALA A 59 22.70 -17.49 31.09
C ALA A 59 21.19 -17.31 30.91
N ASN A 60 20.73 -17.02 29.69
CA ASN A 60 19.31 -16.78 29.38
C ASN A 60 18.69 -17.86 28.48
N ALA A 61 19.42 -18.93 28.21
CA ALA A 61 18.91 -20.06 27.46
C ALA A 61 17.78 -20.73 28.27
N GLN A 62 16.58 -20.74 27.71
CA GLN A 62 15.47 -21.50 28.25
C GLN A 62 15.41 -22.84 27.53
N SER A 63 15.44 -23.94 28.29
CA SER A 63 15.21 -25.28 27.74
C SER A 63 13.74 -25.65 27.94
N LEU A 64 13.08 -26.03 26.85
CA LEU A 64 11.74 -26.61 26.87
C LEU A 64 11.87 -28.10 26.58
N THR A 65 11.65 -28.94 27.60
CA THR A 65 11.57 -30.39 27.41
C THR A 65 10.11 -30.77 27.20
N VAL A 66 9.78 -31.21 25.99
CA VAL A 66 8.44 -31.73 25.67
C VAL A 66 8.45 -33.25 25.92
N SER A 67 7.50 -33.73 26.71
CA SER A 67 7.33 -35.17 26.95
C SER A 67 7.00 -35.90 25.63
N PRO A 68 7.57 -37.09 25.36
CA PRO A 68 7.22 -37.89 24.18
C PRO A 68 5.75 -38.37 24.19
N LEU A 69 5.04 -38.20 25.30
CA LEU A 69 3.59 -38.45 25.44
C LEU A 69 2.71 -37.23 25.14
N ALA A 70 3.29 -36.08 24.80
CA ALA A 70 2.52 -34.97 24.29
C ALA A 70 2.03 -35.32 22.88
N ALA A 71 0.82 -35.89 22.80
CA ALA A 71 0.12 -36.02 21.53
C ALA A 71 0.08 -34.63 20.88
N ALA A 72 0.68 -34.51 19.69
CA ALA A 72 0.55 -33.31 18.90
C ALA A 72 -0.95 -33.04 18.75
N PRO A 73 -1.48 -31.89 19.16
CA PRO A 73 -2.86 -31.57 18.85
C PRO A 73 -3.01 -31.68 17.35
N THR A 74 -3.96 -32.49 16.88
CA THR A 74 -4.42 -32.42 15.49
C THR A 74 -4.89 -30.99 15.28
N ILE A 75 -4.02 -30.18 14.68
CA ILE A 75 -4.36 -28.85 14.22
C ILE A 75 -5.46 -29.10 13.18
N ALA A 76 -6.71 -28.75 13.51
CA ALA A 76 -7.73 -28.58 12.48
C ALA A 76 -7.11 -27.74 11.37
N PRO A 77 -7.27 -28.09 10.08
CA PRO A 77 -6.58 -27.38 9.00
C PRO A 77 -6.75 -25.89 9.23
N ARG A 78 -5.63 -25.20 9.52
CA ARG A 78 -5.68 -23.74 9.62
C ARG A 78 -6.23 -23.24 8.30
N ASP A 79 -7.13 -22.26 8.35
CA ASP A 79 -7.58 -21.57 7.15
C ASP A 79 -6.34 -21.23 6.32
N ALA A 80 -6.33 -21.68 5.07
CA ALA A 80 -5.19 -21.46 4.19
C ALA A 80 -5.09 -19.96 3.91
N TYR A 81 -4.14 -19.29 4.56
CA TYR A 81 -3.82 -17.90 4.22
C TYR A 81 -2.92 -17.91 2.99
N SER A 82 -3.51 -17.66 1.80
CA SER A 82 -2.73 -17.32 0.61
C SER A 82 -2.49 -15.81 0.60
N ALA A 83 -1.25 -15.39 0.31
CA ALA A 83 -1.02 -13.99 -0.04
C ALA A 83 -1.84 -13.66 -1.29
N THR A 84 -2.62 -12.57 -1.24
CA THR A 84 -3.27 -12.02 -2.41
C THR A 84 -2.21 -11.76 -3.48
N PRO A 85 -2.31 -12.34 -4.69
CA PRO A 85 -1.34 -12.06 -5.74
C PRO A 85 -1.28 -10.56 -6.01
N GLY A 86 -0.07 -10.02 -6.22
CA GLY A 86 0.09 -8.62 -6.61
C GLY A 86 -0.63 -8.32 -7.93
N ILE A 87 -0.97 -7.04 -8.16
CA ILE A 87 -1.70 -6.58 -9.35
C ILE A 87 -1.04 -7.09 -10.65
N ASP A 88 0.29 -7.01 -10.76
CA ASP A 88 1.04 -7.49 -11.92
C ASP A 88 0.90 -9.00 -12.13
N SER A 89 0.88 -9.79 -11.04
CA SER A 89 0.66 -11.23 -11.12
C SER A 89 -0.77 -11.57 -11.52
N LEU A 90 -1.76 -10.78 -11.09
CA LEU A 90 -3.16 -10.97 -11.49
C LEU A 90 -3.37 -10.68 -12.97
N LYS A 91 -2.78 -9.62 -13.52
CA LYS A 91 -2.93 -9.28 -14.94
C LYS A 91 -2.02 -10.05 -15.89
N ALA A 92 -1.13 -10.91 -15.38
CA ALA A 92 -0.11 -11.57 -16.19
C ALA A 92 -0.66 -12.40 -17.36
N SER A 93 -1.83 -13.05 -17.19
CA SER A 93 -2.44 -13.83 -18.28
C SER A 93 -3.27 -12.95 -19.24
N GLY A 94 -3.64 -11.75 -18.79
CA GLY A 94 -4.31 -10.72 -19.59
C GLY A 94 -5.74 -11.06 -20.02
N THR A 95 -6.47 -11.82 -19.21
CA THR A 95 -7.79 -12.37 -19.59
C THR A 95 -8.97 -11.63 -18.96
N ASN A 96 -10.17 -11.89 -19.47
CA ASN A 96 -11.43 -11.46 -18.86
C ASN A 96 -11.55 -11.91 -17.38
N TYR A 97 -11.06 -13.10 -17.05
CA TYR A 97 -11.05 -13.59 -15.67
C TYR A 97 -10.07 -12.81 -14.79
N ASP A 98 -8.94 -12.36 -15.34
CA ASP A 98 -7.99 -11.52 -14.62
C ASP A 98 -8.56 -10.13 -14.34
N PHE A 99 -9.29 -9.57 -15.31
CA PHE A 99 -10.03 -8.33 -15.11
C PHE A 99 -11.06 -8.46 -13.98
N ALA A 100 -11.88 -9.52 -14.00
CA ALA A 100 -12.84 -9.77 -12.93
C ALA A 100 -12.17 -9.88 -11.55
N LYS A 101 -11.04 -10.59 -11.46
CA LYS A 101 -10.26 -10.69 -10.22
C LYS A 101 -9.71 -9.35 -9.76
N LEU A 102 -9.23 -8.50 -10.67
CA LEU A 102 -8.76 -7.16 -10.31
C LEU A 102 -9.88 -6.27 -9.78
N VAL A 103 -11.08 -6.34 -10.35
CA VAL A 103 -12.23 -5.60 -9.82
C VAL A 103 -12.56 -6.06 -8.39
N MET A 104 -12.59 -7.37 -8.13
CA MET A 104 -12.79 -7.89 -6.77
C MET A 104 -11.67 -7.42 -5.83
N LEU A 105 -10.42 -7.43 -6.29
CA LEU A 105 -9.28 -6.94 -5.51
C LEU A 105 -9.45 -5.46 -5.13
N TYR A 106 -9.72 -4.60 -6.12
CA TYR A 106 -9.88 -3.17 -5.91
C TYR A 106 -11.10 -2.81 -5.06
N ALA A 107 -12.16 -3.61 -5.15
CA ALA A 107 -13.35 -3.45 -4.31
C ALA A 107 -13.14 -3.99 -2.88
N GLY A 108 -12.06 -4.72 -2.61
CA GLY A 108 -11.80 -5.37 -1.32
C GLY A 108 -12.70 -6.59 -1.06
N TRP A 109 -13.13 -7.27 -2.11
CA TRP A 109 -14.07 -8.40 -2.06
C TRP A 109 -13.38 -9.75 -2.34
N PRO A 110 -13.99 -10.87 -1.91
CA PRO A 110 -13.45 -12.20 -2.21
C PRO A 110 -13.33 -12.46 -3.72
N GLN A 111 -12.19 -13.00 -4.15
CA GLN A 111 -12.00 -13.54 -5.50
C GLN A 111 -12.54 -14.98 -5.62
N SER A 112 -13.75 -15.21 -5.12
CA SER A 112 -14.38 -16.53 -5.10
C SER A 112 -14.91 -16.95 -6.47
N GLU A 113 -15.14 -18.25 -6.67
CA GLU A 113 -15.75 -18.78 -7.90
C GLU A 113 -17.12 -18.14 -8.15
N ASN A 114 -17.93 -17.93 -7.11
CA ASN A 114 -19.23 -17.25 -7.22
C ASN A 114 -19.09 -15.85 -7.82
N ASN A 115 -18.19 -15.03 -7.25
CA ASN A 115 -18.00 -13.65 -7.68
C ASN A 115 -17.45 -13.59 -9.10
N ILE A 116 -16.41 -14.37 -9.40
CA ILE A 116 -15.78 -14.37 -10.72
C ILE A 116 -16.74 -14.90 -11.79
N THR A 117 -17.56 -15.91 -11.47
CA THR A 117 -18.59 -16.43 -12.38
C THR A 117 -19.62 -15.37 -12.74
N VAL A 118 -20.21 -14.70 -11.75
CA VAL A 118 -21.24 -13.70 -12.03
C VAL A 118 -20.66 -12.50 -12.76
N PHE A 119 -19.47 -12.05 -12.36
CA PHE A 119 -18.85 -10.88 -12.95
C PHE A 119 -18.46 -11.11 -14.42
N THR A 120 -17.94 -12.29 -14.76
CA THR A 120 -17.62 -12.63 -16.15
C THR A 120 -18.86 -12.82 -17.02
N ARG A 121 -19.96 -13.37 -16.47
CA ARG A 121 -21.26 -13.43 -17.15
C ARG A 121 -21.84 -12.05 -17.42
N TRP A 122 -21.72 -11.14 -16.45
CA TRP A 122 -22.17 -9.75 -16.60
C TRP A 122 -21.37 -9.03 -17.68
N MET A 123 -20.05 -9.11 -17.65
CA MET A 123 -19.17 -8.54 -18.68
C MET A 123 -19.51 -9.04 -20.08
N ARG A 124 -19.72 -10.36 -20.26
CA ARG A 124 -20.20 -10.90 -21.54
C ARG A 124 -21.51 -10.25 -21.96
N GLN A 125 -22.45 -10.08 -21.04
CA GLN A 125 -23.76 -9.55 -21.35
C GLN A 125 -23.70 -8.09 -21.82
N GLU A 126 -22.75 -7.31 -21.29
CA GLU A 126 -22.61 -5.89 -21.59
C GLU A 126 -21.78 -5.60 -22.84
N ASN A 127 -20.66 -6.29 -23.04
CA ASN A 127 -19.75 -5.99 -24.17
C ASN A 127 -19.58 -7.11 -25.17
N GLY A 128 -20.11 -8.32 -24.93
CA GLY A 128 -19.74 -9.50 -25.70
C GLY A 128 -18.45 -10.14 -25.19
N VAL A 129 -18.22 -11.40 -25.57
CA VAL A 129 -17.02 -12.13 -25.09
C VAL A 129 -15.78 -11.80 -25.91
N ASP A 130 -15.92 -11.63 -27.22
CA ASP A 130 -14.78 -11.53 -28.15
C ASP A 130 -14.15 -10.13 -28.20
N ASP A 131 -14.77 -9.15 -27.55
CA ASP A 131 -14.35 -7.76 -27.51
C ASP A 131 -14.55 -7.15 -26.11
N TRP A 132 -14.50 -7.98 -25.07
CA TRP A 132 -14.69 -7.54 -23.69
C TRP A 132 -13.74 -6.39 -23.31
N TRP A 133 -12.53 -6.29 -23.87
CA TRP A 133 -11.56 -5.22 -23.60
C TRP A 133 -11.80 -3.93 -24.38
N ASN A 134 -12.84 -3.84 -25.21
CA ASN A 134 -13.04 -2.72 -26.14
C ASN A 134 -13.05 -1.38 -25.39
N ARG A 135 -12.32 -0.38 -25.90
CA ARG A 135 -12.10 0.94 -25.25
C ARG A 135 -11.52 0.85 -23.83
N ASN A 136 -10.91 -0.28 -23.49
CA ASN A 136 -10.58 -0.63 -22.12
C ASN A 136 -11.80 -0.53 -21.18
N ASN A 137 -13.04 -0.71 -21.65
CA ASN A 137 -14.25 -0.52 -20.84
C ASN A 137 -15.14 -1.78 -20.83
N PRO A 138 -14.73 -2.82 -20.09
CA PRO A 138 -15.32 -4.14 -20.17
C PRO A 138 -16.68 -4.32 -19.49
N LEU A 139 -17.09 -3.38 -18.64
CA LEU A 139 -18.44 -3.36 -18.08
C LEU A 139 -19.37 -2.38 -18.77
N ASN A 140 -18.90 -1.69 -19.83
CA ASN A 140 -19.68 -0.64 -20.50
C ASN A 140 -20.12 0.43 -19.47
N ASN A 141 -19.25 0.72 -18.50
CA ASN A 141 -19.51 1.73 -17.48
C ASN A 141 -18.81 3.04 -17.88
N GLY A 142 -19.53 4.15 -17.87
CA GLY A 142 -18.96 5.47 -18.19
C GLY A 142 -18.34 6.18 -16.97
N TRP A 143 -18.16 5.47 -15.86
CA TRP A 143 -17.80 6.05 -14.56
C TRP A 143 -16.36 6.55 -14.57
N GLY A 144 -16.13 7.82 -14.23
CA GLY A 144 -14.77 8.39 -14.20
C GLY A 144 -14.12 8.64 -15.58
N SER A 145 -14.76 8.23 -16.69
CA SER A 145 -14.23 8.38 -18.06
C SER A 145 -14.96 9.44 -18.91
N GLY A 146 -15.98 10.11 -18.36
CA GLY A 146 -16.66 11.23 -19.03
C GLY A 146 -17.51 10.87 -20.27
N GLY A 147 -17.49 9.62 -20.72
CA GLY A 147 -18.23 9.13 -21.89
C GLY A 147 -19.66 8.70 -21.57
N GLY A 148 -20.48 9.61 -21.02
CA GLY A 148 -21.85 9.34 -20.59
C GLY A 148 -22.64 8.42 -21.54
N GLY A 149 -23.40 7.47 -20.96
CA GLY A 149 -24.10 6.42 -21.70
C GLY A 149 -23.36 5.07 -21.80
N GLY A 150 -22.23 4.90 -21.10
CA GLY A 150 -21.45 3.65 -21.09
C GLY A 150 -20.31 3.62 -22.11
N THR A 151 -20.19 4.61 -22.98
CA THR A 151 -19.20 4.64 -24.07
C THR A 151 -17.85 5.23 -23.67
N GLY A 152 -17.60 5.40 -22.38
CA GLY A 152 -16.33 5.87 -21.84
C GLY A 152 -15.15 4.96 -22.24
N THR A 153 -13.96 5.55 -22.29
CA THR A 153 -12.69 4.87 -22.55
C THR A 153 -11.75 5.12 -21.38
N TYR A 154 -10.95 4.14 -21.02
CA TYR A 154 -9.90 4.28 -20.01
C TYR A 154 -8.51 4.11 -20.64
N ASP A 155 -7.49 4.65 -19.98
CA ASP A 155 -6.10 4.53 -20.46
C ASP A 155 -5.59 3.09 -20.44
N SER A 156 -6.10 2.26 -19.51
CA SER A 156 -5.80 0.83 -19.43
C SER A 156 -6.93 0.04 -18.78
N LEU A 157 -6.91 -1.28 -18.95
CA LEU A 157 -7.81 -2.22 -18.26
C LEU A 157 -7.61 -2.22 -16.75
N ASP A 158 -6.42 -1.86 -16.26
CA ASP A 158 -6.17 -1.68 -14.83
C ASP A 158 -6.96 -0.49 -14.27
N ILE A 159 -6.88 0.66 -14.94
CA ILE A 159 -7.66 1.86 -14.58
C ILE A 159 -9.16 1.57 -14.71
N ALA A 160 -9.57 0.83 -15.74
CA ALA A 160 -10.95 0.42 -15.90
C ALA A 160 -11.45 -0.48 -14.77
N ALA A 161 -10.60 -1.38 -14.27
CA ALA A 161 -10.93 -2.25 -13.13
C ALA A 161 -11.10 -1.43 -11.85
N GLN A 162 -10.24 -0.42 -11.63
CA GLN A 162 -10.37 0.51 -10.51
C GLN A 162 -11.68 1.30 -10.58
N ASN A 163 -12.02 1.84 -11.75
CA ASN A 163 -13.26 2.60 -11.95
C ASN A 163 -14.50 1.71 -11.85
N ALA A 164 -14.44 0.45 -12.30
CA ALA A 164 -15.51 -0.52 -12.10
C ALA A 164 -15.75 -0.82 -10.62
N ALA A 165 -14.68 -1.07 -9.86
CA ALA A 165 -14.77 -1.24 -8.41
C ALA A 165 -15.33 0.01 -7.73
N GLU A 166 -14.85 1.19 -8.11
CA GLU A 166 -15.31 2.47 -7.56
C GLU A 166 -16.79 2.71 -7.85
N ALA A 167 -17.24 2.46 -9.08
CA ALA A 167 -18.64 2.58 -9.46
C ALA A 167 -19.51 1.67 -8.57
N LEU A 168 -19.12 0.41 -8.41
CA LEU A 168 -19.83 -0.57 -7.57
C LEU A 168 -19.89 -0.16 -6.09
N LEU A 169 -18.85 0.49 -5.57
CA LEU A 169 -18.79 0.95 -4.18
C LEU A 169 -19.53 2.28 -3.94
N GLN A 170 -19.52 3.20 -4.91
CA GLN A 170 -19.98 4.58 -4.70
C GLN A 170 -21.36 4.86 -5.26
N ASN A 171 -21.80 4.12 -6.28
CA ASN A 171 -23.11 4.33 -6.87
C ASN A 171 -24.19 3.68 -5.99
N GLY A 172 -25.06 4.49 -5.38
CA GLY A 172 -26.16 4.00 -4.54
C GLY A 172 -27.12 3.04 -5.26
N GLY A 173 -27.20 3.10 -6.60
CA GLY A 173 -27.96 2.15 -7.41
C GLY A 173 -27.35 0.73 -7.48
N TYR A 174 -26.14 0.53 -6.94
CA TYR A 174 -25.46 -0.77 -6.91
C TYR A 174 -25.34 -1.36 -5.50
N ALA A 175 -25.98 -0.78 -4.49
CA ALA A 175 -25.81 -1.20 -3.10
C ALA A 175 -26.07 -2.70 -2.87
N GLU A 176 -27.11 -3.26 -3.48
CA GLU A 176 -27.42 -4.70 -3.37
C GLU A 176 -26.41 -5.57 -4.13
N ILE A 177 -25.95 -5.12 -5.29
CA ILE A 177 -24.89 -5.78 -6.07
C ILE A 177 -23.60 -5.84 -5.24
N ALA A 178 -23.22 -4.72 -4.66
CA ALA A 178 -22.03 -4.58 -3.82
C ALA A 178 -22.12 -5.50 -2.59
N ALA A 179 -23.26 -5.55 -1.92
CA ALA A 179 -23.47 -6.45 -0.78
C ALA A 179 -23.37 -7.94 -1.17
N ALA A 180 -23.91 -8.31 -2.33
CA ALA A 180 -23.85 -9.68 -2.84
C ALA A 180 -22.41 -10.11 -3.18
N PHE A 181 -21.64 -9.25 -3.87
CA PHE A 181 -20.22 -9.54 -4.14
C PHE A 181 -19.38 -9.54 -2.86
N ALA A 182 -19.58 -8.58 -1.95
CA ALA A 182 -18.83 -8.50 -0.70
C ALA A 182 -19.01 -9.75 0.18
N SER A 183 -20.21 -10.34 0.16
CA SER A 183 -20.52 -11.58 0.90
C SER A 183 -20.19 -12.85 0.13
N SER A 184 -19.72 -12.76 -1.12
CA SER A 184 -19.55 -13.92 -2.01
C SER A 184 -20.81 -14.76 -2.11
N ALA A 185 -21.97 -14.10 -2.24
CA ALA A 185 -23.27 -14.76 -2.30
C ALA A 185 -23.35 -15.78 -3.43
N GLU A 186 -24.32 -16.70 -3.33
CA GLU A 186 -24.64 -17.63 -4.43
C GLU A 186 -24.85 -16.86 -5.74
N PRO A 187 -24.40 -17.39 -6.90
CA PRO A 187 -24.45 -16.67 -8.16
C PRO A 187 -25.83 -16.09 -8.50
N SER A 188 -26.90 -16.85 -8.24
CA SER A 188 -28.28 -16.42 -8.50
C SER A 188 -28.71 -15.21 -7.65
N VAL A 189 -28.15 -15.03 -6.45
CA VAL A 189 -28.44 -13.87 -5.59
C VAL A 189 -27.79 -12.61 -6.18
N THR A 190 -26.51 -12.71 -6.54
CA THR A 190 -25.78 -11.59 -7.15
C THR A 190 -26.35 -11.23 -8.53
N GLU A 191 -26.70 -12.23 -9.34
CA GLU A 191 -27.36 -12.02 -10.64
C GLU A 191 -28.73 -11.33 -10.46
N ASN A 192 -29.53 -11.75 -9.48
CA ASN A 192 -30.81 -11.11 -9.19
C ASN A 192 -30.64 -9.64 -8.76
N ALA A 193 -29.64 -9.34 -7.92
CA ALA A 193 -29.31 -7.97 -7.54
C ALA A 193 -28.90 -7.13 -8.75
N ILE A 194 -28.16 -7.70 -9.71
CA ILE A 194 -27.82 -7.04 -10.97
C ILE A 194 -29.07 -6.75 -11.79
N TRP A 195 -29.93 -7.75 -12.03
CA TRP A 195 -31.11 -7.60 -12.89
C TRP A 195 -32.13 -6.59 -12.37
N ASN A 196 -32.28 -6.52 -11.05
CA ASN A 196 -33.22 -5.62 -10.39
C ASN A 196 -32.62 -4.25 -10.04
N SER A 197 -31.33 -4.04 -10.31
CA SER A 197 -30.69 -2.76 -10.03
C SER A 197 -31.31 -1.61 -10.86
N PRO A 198 -31.38 -0.39 -10.30
CA PRO A 198 -31.75 0.81 -11.05
C PRO A 198 -30.95 1.00 -12.34
N TRP A 199 -29.69 0.59 -12.38
CA TRP A 199 -28.86 0.66 -13.58
C TRP A 199 -29.33 -0.30 -14.67
N ALA A 200 -29.65 -1.55 -14.31
CA ALA A 200 -30.12 -2.51 -15.29
C ALA A 200 -31.48 -2.08 -15.85
N SER A 201 -32.37 -1.47 -15.05
CA SER A 201 -33.67 -0.96 -15.53
C SER A 201 -34.46 -1.97 -16.40
N GLY A 202 -34.31 -3.27 -16.12
CA GLY A 202 -34.93 -4.34 -16.91
C GLY A 202 -34.21 -4.74 -18.21
N HIS A 203 -33.00 -4.24 -18.48
CA HIS A 203 -32.17 -4.52 -19.66
C HIS A 203 -32.02 -6.02 -19.94
N TYR A 204 -31.98 -6.84 -18.88
CA TYR A 204 -31.88 -8.30 -18.97
C TYR A 204 -33.23 -9.03 -18.90
N ALA A 205 -34.35 -8.33 -19.07
CA ALA A 205 -35.70 -8.85 -18.87
C ALA A 205 -35.87 -9.59 -17.53
N TYR A 206 -35.34 -9.00 -16.45
CA TYR A 206 -35.31 -9.60 -15.10
C TYR A 206 -34.69 -11.01 -15.06
N GLY A 207 -33.66 -11.23 -15.87
CA GLY A 207 -32.95 -12.51 -16.01
C GLY A 207 -33.42 -13.35 -17.21
N GLY A 208 -34.52 -12.99 -17.86
CA GLY A 208 -35.04 -13.72 -19.03
C GLY A 208 -34.08 -13.76 -20.23
N HIS A 209 -33.15 -12.81 -20.33
CA HIS A 209 -32.12 -12.77 -21.38
C HIS A 209 -30.71 -13.12 -20.85
N TRP A 210 -30.58 -13.53 -19.59
CA TRP A 210 -29.29 -13.85 -19.00
C TRP A 210 -28.79 -15.20 -19.51
N SER A 211 -27.61 -15.20 -20.12
CA SER A 211 -27.01 -16.45 -20.60
C SER A 211 -26.28 -17.19 -19.47
N TYR A 212 -26.48 -18.50 -19.39
CA TYR A 212 -25.71 -19.40 -18.53
C TYR A 212 -24.66 -20.20 -19.30
N THR A 213 -24.51 -19.95 -20.61
CA THR A 213 -23.41 -20.51 -21.39
C THR A 213 -22.09 -20.16 -20.71
N GLU A 214 -21.19 -21.13 -20.64
CA GLU A 214 -19.85 -20.91 -20.09
C GLU A 214 -19.18 -19.73 -20.78
N VAL A 215 -18.55 -18.86 -20.01
CA VAL A 215 -17.82 -17.71 -20.55
C VAL A 215 -16.42 -18.21 -20.90
N PRO A 216 -16.01 -18.24 -22.17
CA PRO A 216 -14.66 -18.67 -22.50
C PRO A 216 -13.62 -17.72 -21.91
N VAL A 217 -12.44 -18.26 -21.62
CA VAL A 217 -11.28 -17.46 -21.22
C VAL A 217 -10.72 -16.80 -22.47
N VAL A 218 -10.78 -15.47 -22.55
CA VAL A 218 -10.32 -14.70 -23.70
C VAL A 218 -9.27 -13.69 -23.27
N LYS A 219 -8.11 -13.74 -23.92
CA LYS A 219 -7.00 -12.80 -23.71
C LYS A 219 -7.25 -11.51 -24.49
N SER A 220 -7.00 -10.36 -23.87
CA SER A 220 -7.00 -9.08 -24.57
C SER A 220 -5.75 -8.90 -25.46
N PRO A 221 -5.77 -7.98 -26.43
CA PRO A 221 -4.60 -7.61 -27.21
C PRO A 221 -3.46 -7.07 -26.34
N ASP A 222 -2.24 -7.17 -26.85
CA ASP A 222 -1.08 -6.58 -26.20
C ASP A 222 -1.22 -5.04 -26.13
N GLY A 223 -0.85 -4.45 -25.00
CA GLY A 223 -0.91 -2.99 -24.78
C GLY A 223 -2.22 -2.46 -24.20
N THR A 224 -3.19 -3.32 -23.85
CA THR A 224 -4.44 -2.89 -23.18
C THR A 224 -4.31 -2.78 -21.65
N TRP A 225 -3.25 -3.32 -21.04
CA TRP A 225 -3.07 -3.50 -19.59
C TRP A 225 -2.11 -2.50 -18.93
#